data_AF-A0A0J5P2F0-F1
#
_entry.id   AF-A0A0J5P2F0-F1
#
_cell.length_a   1.000
_cell.length_b   1.000
_cell.length_c   1.000
_cell.angle_alpha   90.00
_cell.angle_beta   90.00
_cell.angle_gamma   90.00
#
_symmetry.space_group_name_H-M   'P 1'
#
loop_
_entity.id
_entity.type
_entity.pdbx_description
1 polymer ?
#
loop_
_entity_poly.entity_id
_entity_poly.type
_entity_poly.pdbx_seq_one_letter_code
_entity_poly.pdbx_strand_id
1 'polypeptide(L)'
;MYYQINEGKFKLPESWQDQSVNAFTLPNSQVNFVINRMPLVEGVNHEDFYHQIMHQFESLTNYHLIEHRQFELQNQPVHLLEYDWKSPESHIYQLAVLWIVGKQLLTFTFTSTIPLTESQKDYLLNIVYSFEPTTE
;
A
#
# COMPACT_ATOMS: atom_id res chain seq x y z
N MET A 1 13.01 -15.48 -13.34
CA MET A 1 12.74 -14.03 -13.42
C MET A 1 13.95 -13.23 -12.93
N TYR A 2 14.29 -12.09 -13.55
CA TYR A 2 15.25 -11.14 -12.96
C TYR A 2 14.52 -10.26 -11.94
N TYR A 3 15.06 -10.16 -10.73
CA TYR A 3 14.52 -9.34 -9.65
C TYR A 3 15.49 -8.19 -9.37
N GLN A 4 14.97 -6.97 -9.28
CA GLN A 4 15.74 -5.76 -9.03
C GLN A 4 15.38 -5.17 -7.66
N ILE A 5 16.41 -4.82 -6.89
CA ILE A 5 16.32 -4.02 -5.68
C ILE A 5 17.16 -2.75 -5.86
N ASN A 6 17.15 -1.88 -4.86
CA ASN A 6 17.92 -0.64 -4.90
C ASN A 6 19.44 -0.88 -5.06
N GLU A 7 19.97 -1.94 -4.45
CA GLU A 7 21.40 -2.25 -4.39
C GLU A 7 21.89 -3.08 -5.60
N GLY A 8 21.01 -3.58 -6.45
CA GLY A 8 21.40 -4.44 -7.58
C GLY A 8 20.28 -5.35 -8.09
N LYS A 9 20.68 -6.45 -8.76
CA LYS A 9 19.75 -7.42 -9.36
C LYS A 9 20.26 -8.85 -9.27
N PHE A 10 19.34 -9.80 -9.17
CA PHE A 10 19.63 -11.24 -9.18
C PHE A 10 18.55 -12.03 -9.93
N LYS A 11 18.84 -13.29 -10.27
CA LYS A 11 17.85 -14.19 -10.88
C LYS A 11 17.15 -14.99 -9.78
N LEU A 12 15.84 -14.94 -9.75
CA LEU A 12 15.00 -15.78 -8.90
C LEU A 12 14.31 -16.88 -9.74
N PRO A 13 14.10 -18.08 -9.15
CA PRO A 13 13.18 -19.08 -9.70
C PRO A 13 11.77 -18.52 -9.84
N GLU A 14 11.05 -18.90 -10.90
CA GLU A 14 9.68 -18.42 -11.15
C GLU A 14 8.64 -19.01 -10.19
N SER A 15 8.97 -20.09 -9.49
CA SER A 15 8.11 -20.71 -8.48
C SER A 15 8.09 -19.96 -7.15
N TRP A 16 8.91 -18.93 -6.97
CA TRP A 16 8.99 -18.19 -5.71
C TRP A 16 7.94 -17.09 -5.68
N GLN A 17 7.28 -16.97 -4.52
CA GLN A 17 6.33 -15.90 -4.25
C GLN A 17 7.06 -14.71 -3.64
N ASP A 18 6.91 -13.52 -4.23
CA ASP A 18 7.47 -12.30 -3.65
C ASP A 18 6.62 -11.84 -2.45
N GLN A 19 7.24 -11.83 -1.27
CA GLN A 19 6.67 -11.31 -0.03
C GLN A 19 7.51 -10.13 0.53
N SER A 20 8.25 -9.45 -0.34
CA SER A 20 9.14 -8.36 0.07
C SER A 20 8.36 -7.21 0.69
N VAL A 21 8.89 -6.70 1.80
CA VAL A 21 8.42 -5.50 2.46
C VAL A 21 9.51 -4.45 2.35
N ASN A 22 9.20 -3.29 1.77
CA ASN A 22 10.04 -2.11 1.91
C ASN A 22 9.51 -1.29 3.07
N ALA A 23 10.41 -0.83 3.95
CA ALA A 23 10.07 0.02 5.07
C ALA A 23 11.03 1.22 5.08
N PHE A 24 10.45 2.42 5.17
CA PHE A 24 11.17 3.68 5.21
C PHE A 24 10.73 4.45 6.46
N THR A 25 11.70 5.07 7.13
CA THR A 25 11.44 6.01 8.22
C THR A 25 11.75 7.42 7.73
N LEU A 26 10.87 8.37 8.05
CA LEU A 26 11.08 9.77 7.67
C LEU A 26 11.83 10.46 8.81
N PRO A 27 13.02 11.05 8.57
CA PRO A 27 13.76 11.78 9.61
C PRO A 27 12.91 12.88 10.23
N ASN A 28 12.92 12.99 11.56
CA ASN A 28 12.14 13.98 12.33
C ASN A 28 10.62 13.90 12.13
N SER A 29 10.10 12.76 11.68
CA SER A 29 8.67 12.49 11.55
C SER A 29 8.28 11.24 12.33
N GLN A 30 7.03 11.18 12.79
CA GLN A 30 6.43 9.96 13.35
C GLN A 30 5.81 9.08 12.26
N VAL A 31 6.00 9.44 10.99
CA VAL A 31 5.47 8.72 9.85
C VAL A 31 6.46 7.66 9.38
N ASN A 32 5.97 6.43 9.28
CA ASN A 32 6.65 5.35 8.58
C ASN A 32 5.94 5.08 7.25
N PHE A 33 6.70 4.66 6.25
CA PHE A 33 6.17 4.28 4.95
C PHE A 33 6.54 2.83 4.65
N VAL A 34 5.54 2.01 4.38
CA VAL A 34 5.69 0.59 4.09
C VAL A 34 5.09 0.27 2.73
N ILE A 35 5.77 -0.57 1.96
CA ILE A 35 5.27 -1.14 0.71
C ILE A 35 5.32 -2.66 0.85
N ASN A 36 4.17 -3.31 0.74
CA ASN A 36 4.06 -4.76 0.69
C ASN A 36 3.41 -5.21 -0.62
N ARG A 37 3.71 -6.45 -1.00
CA ARG A 37 3.17 -7.12 -2.18
C ARG A 37 2.28 -8.26 -1.75
N MET A 38 1.23 -8.48 -2.52
CA MET A 38 0.44 -9.70 -2.43
C MET A 38 0.08 -10.15 -3.84
N PRO A 39 0.30 -11.43 -4.19
CA PRO A 39 -0.08 -11.92 -5.50
C PRO A 39 -1.59 -11.94 -5.66
N LEU A 40 -2.04 -11.66 -6.87
CA LEU A 40 -3.44 -11.84 -7.23
C LEU A 40 -3.82 -13.31 -7.18
N VAL A 41 -5.07 -13.59 -6.82
CA VAL A 41 -5.64 -14.92 -6.90
C VAL A 41 -6.18 -15.12 -8.31
N GLU A 42 -5.68 -16.14 -9.01
CA GLU A 42 -6.13 -16.45 -10.38
C GLU A 42 -7.64 -16.68 -10.43
N GLY A 43 -8.30 -16.10 -11.44
CA GLY A 43 -9.75 -16.24 -11.66
C GLY A 43 -10.63 -15.31 -10.83
N VAL A 44 -10.07 -14.57 -9.86
CA VAL A 44 -10.79 -13.51 -9.14
C VAL A 44 -10.69 -12.21 -9.93
N ASN A 45 -11.81 -11.50 -10.11
CA ASN A 45 -11.78 -10.20 -10.76
C ASN A 45 -11.14 -9.15 -9.83
N HIS A 46 -10.54 -8.11 -10.41
CA HIS A 46 -9.77 -7.13 -9.64
C HIS A 46 -10.60 -6.35 -8.62
N GLU A 47 -11.85 -6.03 -8.93
CA GLU A 47 -12.75 -5.30 -8.03
C GLU A 47 -13.09 -6.14 -6.79
N ASP A 48 -13.49 -7.39 -6.98
CA ASP A 48 -13.74 -8.33 -5.88
C ASP A 48 -12.49 -8.54 -5.04
N PHE A 49 -11.32 -8.59 -5.68
CA PHE A 49 -10.05 -8.68 -4.98
C PHE A 49 -9.80 -7.45 -4.11
N TYR A 50 -9.97 -6.23 -4.64
CA TYR A 50 -9.87 -5.01 -3.82
C TYR A 50 -10.86 -5.04 -2.65
N HIS A 51 -12.13 -5.38 -2.90
CA HIS A 51 -13.13 -5.49 -1.84
C HIS A 51 -12.73 -6.48 -0.74
N GLN A 52 -12.21 -7.65 -1.13
CA GLN A 52 -11.72 -8.65 -0.18
C GLN A 52 -10.58 -8.09 0.70
N ILE A 53 -9.66 -7.31 0.13
CA ILE A 53 -8.54 -6.73 0.88
C ILE A 53 -9.00 -5.58 1.77
N MET A 54 -9.86 -4.71 1.28
CA MET A 54 -10.42 -3.62 2.09
C MET A 54 -11.20 -4.16 3.30
N HIS A 55 -11.97 -5.24 3.12
CA HIS A 55 -12.67 -5.92 4.21
C HIS A 55 -11.72 -6.52 5.26
N GLN A 56 -10.45 -6.80 4.95
CA GLN A 56 -9.49 -7.24 5.96
C GLN A 56 -9.13 -6.11 6.92
N PHE A 57 -9.07 -4.85 6.46
CA PHE A 57 -8.83 -3.71 7.34
C PHE A 57 -9.96 -3.50 8.34
N GLU A 58 -11.20 -3.81 7.97
CA GLU A 58 -12.36 -3.72 8.87
C GLU A 58 -12.28 -4.66 10.07
N SER A 59 -11.43 -5.69 10.01
CA SER A 59 -11.18 -6.59 11.15
C SER A 59 -10.26 -6.00 12.22
N LEU A 60 -9.66 -4.82 11.96
CA LEU A 60 -8.80 -4.13 12.92
C LEU A 60 -9.62 -3.65 14.13
N THR A 61 -8.99 -3.65 15.31
CA THR A 61 -9.66 -3.27 16.55
C THR A 61 -10.02 -1.78 16.53
N ASN A 62 -11.30 -1.48 16.71
CA ASN A 62 -11.84 -0.12 16.61
C ASN A 62 -11.50 0.54 15.27
N TYR A 63 -11.54 -0.21 14.18
CA TYR A 63 -11.38 0.35 12.84
C TYR A 63 -12.40 1.45 12.58
N HIS A 64 -11.93 2.57 12.05
CA HIS A 64 -12.74 3.69 11.63
C HIS A 64 -12.23 4.23 10.30
N LEU A 65 -13.02 4.03 9.25
CA LEU A 65 -12.76 4.58 7.92
C LEU A 65 -13.08 6.09 7.92
N ILE A 66 -12.09 6.91 7.60
CA ILE A 66 -12.18 8.37 7.49
C ILE A 66 -12.52 8.75 6.05
N GLU A 67 -11.80 8.20 5.08
CA GLU A 67 -12.04 8.43 3.65
C GLU A 67 -11.76 7.16 2.85
N HIS A 68 -12.61 6.89 1.86
CA HIS A 68 -12.31 5.97 0.75
C HIS A 68 -12.54 6.70 -0.57
N ARG A 69 -11.51 6.70 -1.42
CA ARG A 69 -11.56 7.30 -2.76
C ARG A 69 -11.01 6.33 -3.79
N GLN A 70 -11.72 6.18 -4.90
CA GLN A 70 -11.24 5.48 -6.09
C GLN A 70 -10.89 6.49 -7.18
N PHE A 71 -9.77 6.27 -7.85
CA PHE A 71 -9.30 7.07 -8.99
C PHE A 71 -8.40 6.22 -9.86
N GLU A 72 -7.88 6.79 -10.95
CA GLU A 72 -6.99 6.08 -11.87
C GLU A 72 -5.58 6.67 -11.83
N LEU A 73 -4.58 5.79 -11.79
CA LEU A 73 -3.18 6.12 -12.12
C LEU A 73 -2.76 5.25 -13.29
N GLN A 74 -2.22 5.88 -14.34
CA GLN A 74 -1.75 5.18 -15.54
C GLN A 74 -2.82 4.25 -16.15
N ASN A 75 -4.08 4.71 -16.17
CA ASN A 75 -5.26 3.96 -16.64
C ASN A 75 -5.52 2.65 -15.87
N GLN A 76 -5.04 2.54 -14.63
CA GLN A 76 -5.36 1.43 -13.73
C GLN A 76 -6.11 1.97 -12.51
N PRO A 77 -7.12 1.23 -12.01
CA PRO A 77 -7.86 1.62 -10.82
C PRO A 77 -6.97 1.56 -9.58
N VAL A 78 -7.09 2.59 -8.73
CA VAL A 78 -6.36 2.76 -7.48
C VAL A 78 -7.34 3.15 -6.38
N HIS A 79 -7.20 2.52 -5.22
CA HIS A 79 -8.03 2.82 -4.04
C HIS A 79 -7.17 3.48 -2.97
N LEU A 80 -7.59 4.67 -2.54
CA LEU A 80 -7.06 5.37 -1.37
C LEU A 80 -7.98 5.13 -0.19
N LEU A 81 -7.40 4.77 0.94
CA LEU A 81 -8.07 4.61 2.23
C LEU A 81 -7.34 5.47 3.26
N GLU A 82 -8.08 6.35 3.92
CA GLU A 82 -7.65 6.98 5.17
C GLU A 82 -8.48 6.37 6.30
N TYR A 83 -7.80 5.85 7.32
CA TYR A 83 -8.48 5.22 8.45
C TYR A 83 -7.63 5.30 9.71
N ASP A 84 -8.30 5.14 10.83
CA ASP A 84 -7.65 4.96 12.13
C ASP A 84 -8.10 3.65 12.79
N TRP A 85 -7.27 3.15 13.70
CA TRP A 85 -7.60 1.99 14.50
C TRP A 85 -6.77 1.96 15.79
N LYS A 86 -7.15 1.09 16.72
CA LYS A 86 -6.46 0.93 17.99
C LYS A 86 -5.52 -0.28 17.96
N SER A 87 -4.22 -0.02 17.95
CA SER A 87 -3.23 -1.05 18.25
C SER A 87 -3.16 -1.30 19.77
N PRO A 88 -2.50 -2.39 20.23
CA PRO A 88 -2.31 -2.64 21.65
C PRO A 88 -1.57 -1.50 22.38
N GLU A 89 -0.64 -0.83 21.70
CA GLU A 89 0.25 0.16 22.30
C GLU A 89 -0.26 1.60 22.13
N SER A 90 -0.92 1.90 21.02
CA SER A 90 -1.35 3.26 20.67
C SER A 90 -2.48 3.31 19.64
N HIS A 91 -3.06 4.49 19.47
CA HIS A 91 -3.97 4.76 18.37
C HIS A 91 -3.17 5.09 17.11
N ILE A 92 -3.55 4.48 15.99
CA ILE A 92 -2.79 4.48 14.75
C ILE A 92 -3.64 5.12 13.65
N TYR A 93 -3.05 6.06 12.92
CA TYR A 93 -3.60 6.67 11.72
C TYR A 93 -2.86 6.12 10.51
N GLN A 94 -3.61 5.68 9.49
CA GLN A 94 -3.04 5.14 8.27
C GLN A 94 -3.62 5.78 7.02
N LEU A 95 -2.74 5.96 6.05
CA LEU A 95 -3.08 6.34 4.68
C LEU A 95 -2.56 5.23 3.77
N ALA A 96 -3.48 4.44 3.22
CA ALA A 96 -3.17 3.27 2.39
C ALA A 96 -3.61 3.50 0.94
N VAL A 97 -2.72 3.23 0.00
CA VAL A 97 -3.02 3.19 -1.43
C VAL A 97 -2.87 1.76 -1.92
N LEU A 98 -3.96 1.21 -2.46
CA LEU A 98 -4.02 -0.12 -3.06
C LEU A 98 -3.95 0.04 -4.58
N TRP A 99 -2.96 -0.60 -5.20
CA TRP A 99 -2.75 -0.52 -6.64
C TRP A 99 -2.30 -1.87 -7.19
N ILE A 100 -3.13 -2.47 -8.05
CA ILE A 100 -2.78 -3.67 -8.81
C ILE A 100 -1.85 -3.28 -9.96
N VAL A 101 -0.67 -3.89 -9.96
CA VAL A 101 0.38 -3.71 -10.96
C VAL A 101 0.83 -5.08 -11.44
N GLY A 102 0.59 -5.38 -12.72
CA GLY A 102 0.84 -6.71 -13.28
C GLY A 102 0.01 -7.78 -12.55
N LYS A 103 0.69 -8.74 -11.92
CA LYS A 103 0.07 -9.87 -11.18
C LYS A 103 0.10 -9.69 -9.66
N GLN A 104 0.34 -8.48 -9.18
CA GLN A 104 0.46 -8.19 -7.76
C GLN A 104 -0.40 -7.01 -7.37
N LEU A 105 -0.99 -7.07 -6.18
CA LEU A 105 -1.44 -5.91 -5.46
C LEU A 105 -0.26 -5.31 -4.68
N LEU A 106 0.03 -4.05 -4.95
CA LEU A 106 0.90 -3.22 -4.13
C LEU A 106 0.05 -2.46 -3.12
N THR A 107 0.46 -2.49 -1.86
CA THR A 107 -0.14 -1.68 -0.79
C THR A 107 0.92 -0.72 -0.28
N PHE A 108 0.71 0.57 -0.56
CA PHE A 108 1.54 1.66 -0.08
C PHE A 108 0.91 2.24 1.17
N THR A 109 1.57 2.10 2.32
CA THR A 109 0.99 2.45 3.62
C THR A 109 1.85 3.46 4.34
N PHE A 110 1.29 4.64 4.61
CA PHE A 110 1.84 5.57 5.58
C PHE A 110 1.17 5.34 6.93
N THR A 111 1.96 5.27 7.99
CA THR A 111 1.48 5.04 9.36
C THR A 111 2.00 6.12 10.28
N SER A 112 1.12 6.69 11.11
CA SER A 112 1.43 7.74 12.08
C SER A 112 0.71 7.47 13.41
N THR A 113 1.31 7.91 14.52
CA THR A 113 0.67 7.90 15.86
C THR A 113 -0.12 9.17 16.15
N ILE A 114 -0.11 10.13 15.23
CA ILE A 114 -0.88 11.38 15.27
C ILE A 114 -1.62 11.60 13.95
N PRO A 115 -2.78 12.30 13.95
CA PRO A 115 -3.49 12.62 12.72
C PRO A 115 -2.59 13.38 11.74
N LEU A 116 -2.69 13.04 10.45
CA LEU A 116 -2.00 13.75 9.38
C LEU A 116 -2.83 14.99 8.98
N THR A 117 -2.15 16.13 8.83
CA THR A 117 -2.76 17.30 8.21
C THR A 117 -2.95 17.08 6.71
N GLU A 118 -3.89 17.79 6.06
CA GLU A 118 -4.08 17.71 4.60
C GLU A 118 -2.78 17.94 3.82
N SER A 119 -1.99 18.95 4.19
CA SER A 119 -0.71 19.22 3.52
C SER A 119 0.31 18.08 3.65
N GLN A 120 0.29 17.33 4.76
CA GLN A 120 1.13 16.15 4.91
C GLN A 120 0.61 15.00 4.07
N LYS A 121 -0.71 14.78 4.04
CA LYS A 121 -1.33 13.76 3.18
C LYS A 121 -0.99 14.03 1.72
N ASP A 122 -1.17 15.25 1.23
CA ASP A 122 -0.83 15.64 -0.15
C ASP A 122 0.64 15.35 -0.48
N TYR A 123 1.57 15.72 0.41
CA TYR A 123 3.00 15.44 0.22
C TYR A 123 3.28 13.94 0.12
N LEU A 124 2.72 13.13 1.02
CA LEU A 124 2.93 11.68 1.06
C LEU A 124 2.29 10.99 -0.15
N LEU A 125 1.09 11.40 -0.55
CA LEU A 125 0.39 10.86 -1.72
C LEU A 125 1.14 11.17 -3.01
N ASN A 126 1.75 12.36 -3.13
CA ASN A 126 2.59 12.68 -4.29
C ASN A 126 3.77 11.72 -4.47
N ILE A 127 4.31 11.13 -3.39
CA ILE A 127 5.34 10.09 -3.49
C ILE A 127 4.76 8.85 -4.18
N VAL A 128 3.58 8.39 -3.77
CA VAL A 128 2.92 7.22 -4.39
C VAL A 128 2.52 7.51 -5.83
N TYR A 129 2.02 8.72 -6.11
CA TYR A 129 1.61 9.12 -7.46
C TYR A 129 2.79 9.26 -8.44
N SER A 130 4.00 9.42 -7.92
CA SER A 130 5.23 9.40 -8.70
C SER A 130 5.73 7.99 -9.04
N PHE A 131 5.07 6.94 -8.54
CA PHE A 131 5.46 5.56 -8.82
C PHE A 131 5.25 5.22 -10.30
N GLU A 132 6.32 4.75 -10.93
CA GLU A 132 6.30 4.26 -12.30
C GLU A 132 6.48 2.73 -12.29
N PRO A 133 5.41 1.97 -12.54
CA PRO A 133 5.52 0.55 -12.83
C PRO A 133 6.53 0.31 -13.95
N THR A 134 7.47 -0.62 -13.72
CA THR A 134 8.27 -1.15 -14.81
C THR A 134 7.35 -1.90 -15.76
N THR A 135 7.19 -1.41 -16.99
CA THR A 135 6.54 -2.16 -18.08
C THR A 135 7.32 -3.43 -18.35
N GLU A 136 6.66 -4.59 -18.24
CA GLU A 136 7.17 -5.85 -18.80
C GLU A 136 7.12 -5.83 -20.34
#